data_AF-A0A1N7QX19-F1
#
_entry.id   AF-A0A1N7QX19-F1
#
_cell.length_a   1.000
_cell.length_b   1.000
_cell.length_c   1.000
_cell.angle_alpha   90.00
_cell.angle_beta   90.00
_cell.angle_gamma   90.00
#
_symmetry.space_group_name_H-M   'P 1'
#
loop_
_entity.id
_entity.type
_entity.pdbx_description
1 polymer ?
#
loop_
_entity_poly.entity_id
_entity_poly.type
_entity_poly.pdbx_seq_one_letter_code
_entity_poly.pdbx_strand_id
1 'polypeptide(L)'
;MYKDDTGRSDGIYTKGSLFYTKRIFMGMKIGDQNGNWYEIGEIVNGSDVYKGELLQEGAHDYQFSFGQMQLKEMLLPNMYIIRADMQLAQSGFQLKATSSRDIVELNFTLGGSGSFTNNISGFHHRFTDRQHNILYAREFEGTAEYGTNGVHAHFEIHFNRDYFVKLFENSNPALEKFAGKVAAGQDSMAGIKSLTMTPEMHACIDKITNNPYTGMLRQMYVQSKCYDLLTLQAESINAAFGKSMPKTVLKNAYDKECIQYAQEYLLQHADAPPSLTQLATIAGTNTFKLKNGFKELYNNTVFGYLNEAKLKRSKDLLRAGIAIKEVASQLGYSSVQHFSTAFKKQYGFTPAQAR
;
A
#
# COMPACT_ATOMS: atom_id res chain seq x y z
N MET A 1 -0.18 28.31 -37.78
CA MET A 1 1.07 27.61 -38.11
C MET A 1 2.17 28.17 -37.23
N TYR A 2 2.61 27.42 -36.23
CA TYR A 2 3.86 27.65 -35.50
C TYR A 2 4.63 26.33 -35.61
N LYS A 3 5.87 26.37 -36.11
CA LYS A 3 6.79 25.24 -36.13
C LYS A 3 7.72 25.38 -34.94
N ASP A 4 7.95 24.30 -34.21
CA ASP A 4 9.11 24.19 -33.32
C ASP A 4 10.26 23.44 -34.01
N ASP A 5 11.48 23.70 -33.52
CA ASP A 5 12.78 23.39 -34.14
C ASP A 5 13.32 21.99 -33.81
N THR A 6 12.47 21.01 -33.46
CA THR A 6 12.98 19.70 -33.03
C THR A 6 12.97 18.60 -34.08
N GLY A 7 12.45 18.85 -35.29
CA GLY A 7 12.57 17.91 -36.41
C GLY A 7 12.00 16.49 -36.16
N ARG A 8 11.23 16.28 -35.09
CA ARG A 8 10.50 15.05 -34.83
C ARG A 8 9.07 15.21 -35.32
N SER A 9 8.71 14.42 -36.31
CA SER A 9 7.34 14.30 -36.78
C SER A 9 6.49 13.64 -35.68
N ASP A 10 5.79 14.43 -34.89
CA ASP A 10 4.63 13.94 -34.13
C ASP A 10 3.53 13.61 -35.16
N GLY A 11 3.56 12.37 -35.64
CA GLY A 11 2.60 11.85 -36.59
C GLY A 11 1.22 11.68 -35.93
N ILE A 12 0.42 12.75 -35.94
CA ILE A 12 -1.03 12.66 -35.70
C ILE A 12 -1.65 12.00 -36.95
N TYR A 13 -1.88 10.69 -36.89
CA TYR A 13 -2.62 9.99 -37.92
C TYR A 13 -4.12 10.19 -37.71
N THR A 14 -4.74 11.06 -38.51
CA THR A 14 -6.20 11.18 -38.58
C THR A 14 -6.79 10.14 -39.51
N LYS A 15 -7.46 9.14 -38.94
CA LYS A 15 -8.60 8.45 -39.56
C LYS A 15 -9.55 7.94 -38.48
N GLY A 16 -10.62 8.69 -38.25
CA GLY A 16 -11.82 8.29 -37.49
C GLY A 16 -11.62 7.94 -36.01
N SER A 17 -12.05 8.85 -35.11
CA SER A 17 -12.45 8.57 -33.72
C SER A 17 -11.62 7.52 -32.94
N LEU A 18 -10.50 7.95 -32.37
CA LEU A 18 -9.91 7.56 -31.07
C LEU A 18 -8.47 8.10 -31.09
N PHE A 19 -8.10 8.97 -30.13
CA PHE A 19 -6.72 9.43 -30.00
C PHE A 19 -5.91 8.30 -29.34
N TYR A 20 -5.30 7.44 -30.13
CA TYR A 20 -4.36 6.43 -29.65
C TYR A 20 -3.03 7.13 -29.32
N THR A 21 -2.73 7.29 -28.04
CA THR A 21 -1.41 7.75 -27.59
C THR A 21 -0.48 6.56 -27.41
N LYS A 22 0.76 6.66 -27.89
CA LYS A 22 1.81 5.64 -27.76
C LYS A 22 2.35 5.46 -26.32
N ARG A 23 1.80 6.20 -25.35
CA ARG A 23 2.30 6.30 -23.98
C ARG A 23 1.54 5.34 -23.08
N ILE A 24 2.27 4.47 -22.38
CA ILE A 24 1.72 3.54 -21.39
C ILE A 24 2.01 4.06 -20.00
N PHE A 25 1.00 4.10 -19.12
CA PHE A 25 1.06 4.77 -17.82
C PHE A 25 1.54 3.89 -16.65
N MET A 26 1.87 2.62 -16.91
CA MET A 26 2.28 1.66 -15.87
C MET A 26 3.77 1.76 -15.45
N GLY A 27 4.68 2.07 -16.39
CA GLY A 27 6.13 2.12 -16.18
C GLY A 27 6.71 0.97 -15.34
N MET A 28 6.86 -0.22 -15.91
CA MET A 28 7.36 -1.40 -15.20
C MET A 28 8.36 -2.20 -16.05
N LYS A 29 9.30 -2.88 -15.40
CA LYS A 29 10.15 -3.90 -16.01
C LYS A 29 9.79 -5.25 -15.44
N ILE A 30 9.61 -6.23 -16.32
CA ILE A 30 9.45 -7.64 -15.95
C ILE A 30 10.70 -8.41 -16.36
N GLY A 31 11.29 -9.13 -15.40
CA GLY A 31 12.48 -9.93 -15.56
C GLY A 31 12.15 -11.42 -15.56
N ASP A 32 12.73 -12.18 -16.49
CA ASP A 32 12.70 -13.64 -16.43
C ASP A 32 13.75 -14.21 -15.46
N GLN A 33 13.73 -15.51 -15.24
CA GLN A 33 14.68 -16.20 -14.36
C GLN A 33 16.11 -16.23 -14.93
N ASN A 34 16.27 -15.92 -16.22
CA ASN A 34 17.56 -15.89 -16.92
C ASN A 34 18.17 -14.48 -16.92
N GLY A 35 17.52 -13.50 -16.28
CA GLY A 35 18.00 -12.11 -16.17
C GLY A 35 17.66 -11.23 -17.38
N ASN A 36 16.80 -11.69 -18.30
CA ASN A 36 16.31 -10.85 -19.39
C ASN A 36 15.20 -9.93 -18.88
N TRP A 37 15.31 -8.63 -19.18
CA TRP A 37 14.33 -7.63 -18.78
C TRP A 37 13.53 -7.11 -19.97
N TYR A 38 12.22 -7.00 -19.78
CA TYR A 38 11.28 -6.48 -20.75
C TYR A 38 10.61 -5.24 -20.17
N GLU A 39 10.59 -4.15 -20.93
CA GLU A 39 9.94 -2.90 -20.51
C GLU A 39 8.45 -2.93 -20.88
N ILE A 40 7.61 -2.68 -19.89
CA ILE A 40 6.16 -2.54 -20.00
C ILE A 40 5.86 -1.07 -19.74
N GLY A 41 5.71 -0.35 -20.84
CA GLY A 41 5.34 1.05 -20.86
C GLY A 41 6.42 2.09 -20.66
N GLU A 42 6.00 3.36 -20.73
CA GLU A 42 6.88 4.51 -20.70
C GLU A 42 6.85 5.20 -19.33
N ILE A 43 7.94 5.88 -18.99
CA ILE A 43 8.04 6.69 -17.78
C ILE A 43 7.16 7.92 -17.96
N VAL A 44 6.06 8.01 -17.23
CA VAL A 44 5.30 9.26 -17.13
C VAL A 44 5.40 9.74 -15.69
N ASN A 45 6.05 10.89 -15.48
CA ASN A 45 6.10 11.52 -14.16
C ASN A 45 4.67 11.69 -13.64
N GLY A 46 4.42 11.25 -12.41
CA GLY A 46 3.08 11.16 -11.83
C GLY A 46 2.26 12.45 -11.84
N SER A 47 2.88 13.64 -11.95
CA SER A 47 2.15 14.91 -12.10
C SER A 47 1.73 15.25 -13.53
N ASP A 48 2.39 14.70 -14.55
CA ASP A 48 2.14 15.01 -15.96
C ASP A 48 1.07 14.10 -16.57
N VAL A 49 0.88 12.90 -16.01
CA VAL A 49 -0.19 11.96 -16.38
C VAL A 49 -1.58 12.62 -16.30
N TYR A 50 -1.80 13.48 -15.30
CA TYR A 50 -3.12 14.04 -14.99
C TYR A 50 -3.41 15.39 -15.67
N LYS A 51 -2.55 15.86 -16.58
CA LYS A 51 -2.69 17.17 -17.26
C LYS A 51 -3.57 17.14 -18.52
N GLY A 52 -4.08 15.97 -18.91
CA GLY A 52 -4.97 15.83 -20.07
C GLY A 52 -6.41 16.25 -19.78
N GLU A 53 -7.04 17.00 -20.70
CA GLU A 53 -8.43 17.47 -20.57
C GLU A 53 -9.47 16.41 -21.01
N LEU A 54 -9.06 15.41 -21.79
CA LEU A 54 -9.93 14.37 -22.37
C LEU A 54 -9.38 12.95 -22.14
N LEU A 55 -10.29 11.99 -22.00
CA LEU A 55 -10.01 10.55 -21.93
C LEU A 55 -9.11 10.11 -23.09
N GLN A 56 -7.99 9.45 -22.77
CA GLN A 56 -7.09 8.82 -23.73
C GLN A 56 -7.10 7.31 -23.52
N GLU A 57 -7.10 6.54 -24.60
CA GLU A 57 -7.15 5.07 -24.55
C GLU A 57 -5.96 4.47 -25.31
N GLY A 58 -5.39 3.40 -24.77
CA GLY A 58 -4.27 2.66 -25.34
C GLY A 58 -4.51 1.16 -25.29
N ALA A 59 -3.96 0.44 -26.27
CA ALA A 59 -3.99 -1.02 -26.31
C ALA A 59 -2.65 -1.54 -26.85
N HIS A 60 -2.08 -2.51 -26.15
CA HIS A 60 -0.71 -2.98 -26.36
C HIS A 60 -0.61 -4.48 -26.18
N ASP A 61 0.07 -5.14 -27.10
CA ASP A 61 0.36 -6.57 -27.04
C ASP A 61 1.86 -6.77 -26.77
N TYR A 62 2.18 -7.50 -25.72
CA TYR A 62 3.54 -7.83 -25.33
C TYR A 62 3.79 -9.32 -25.51
N GLN A 63 4.96 -9.64 -26.08
CA GLN A 63 5.46 -11.00 -26.21
C GLN A 63 6.76 -11.11 -25.43
N PHE A 64 6.82 -12.07 -24.54
CA PHE A 64 7.97 -12.40 -23.70
C PHE A 64 8.46 -13.81 -24.06
N SER A 65 9.71 -14.14 -23.71
CA SER A 65 10.21 -15.52 -23.81
C SER A 65 9.37 -16.54 -23.01
N PHE A 66 8.62 -16.06 -22.02
CA PHE A 66 7.88 -16.85 -21.04
C PHE A 66 6.36 -16.63 -21.09
N GLY A 67 5.83 -15.96 -22.10
CA GLY A 67 4.39 -15.71 -22.20
C GLY A 67 4.03 -14.48 -23.00
N GLN A 68 2.75 -14.10 -22.91
CA GLN A 68 2.20 -12.94 -23.59
C GLN A 68 1.27 -12.16 -22.67
N MET A 69 1.14 -10.85 -22.93
CA MET A 69 0.25 -9.97 -22.19
C MET A 69 -0.47 -9.02 -23.15
N GLN A 70 -1.78 -8.95 -23.04
CA GLN A 70 -2.61 -7.91 -23.65
C GLN A 70 -2.92 -6.87 -22.59
N LEU A 71 -2.61 -5.61 -22.87
CA LEU A 71 -2.82 -4.49 -21.95
C LEU A 71 -3.70 -3.44 -22.63
N LYS A 72 -4.78 -3.04 -21.97
CA LYS A 72 -5.60 -1.88 -22.33
C LYS A 72 -5.53 -0.86 -21.21
N GLU A 73 -5.48 0.41 -21.56
CA GLU A 73 -5.41 1.49 -20.59
C GLU A 73 -6.34 2.64 -20.94
N MET A 74 -6.82 3.33 -19.91
CA MET A 74 -7.64 4.53 -20.03
C MET A 74 -7.13 5.60 -19.08
N LEU A 75 -6.68 6.73 -19.62
CA LEU A 75 -6.25 7.87 -18.82
C LEU A 75 -7.42 8.84 -18.60
N LEU A 76 -7.64 9.24 -17.35
CA LEU A 76 -8.70 10.15 -16.92
C LEU A 76 -8.10 11.26 -16.04
N PRO A 77 -8.80 12.38 -15.83
CA PRO A 77 -8.42 13.33 -14.79
C PRO A 77 -8.25 12.65 -13.42
N ASN A 78 -7.07 12.85 -12.81
CA ASN A 78 -6.64 12.32 -11.50
C ASN A 78 -6.59 10.78 -11.34
N MET A 79 -6.84 10.01 -12.40
CA MET A 79 -6.77 8.54 -12.33
C MET A 79 -6.45 7.91 -13.70
N TYR A 80 -6.00 6.67 -13.70
CA TYR A 80 -5.96 5.86 -14.93
C TYR A 80 -6.39 4.43 -14.63
N ILE A 81 -6.84 3.72 -15.66
CA ILE A 81 -7.33 2.34 -15.58
C ILE A 81 -6.40 1.47 -16.39
N ILE A 82 -6.14 0.26 -15.89
CA ILE A 82 -5.42 -0.78 -16.61
C ILE A 82 -6.24 -2.06 -16.61
N ARG A 83 -6.36 -2.67 -17.79
CA ARG A 83 -6.83 -4.04 -17.98
C ARG A 83 -5.69 -4.85 -18.56
N ALA A 84 -5.20 -5.85 -17.83
CA ALA A 84 -4.13 -6.74 -18.27
C ALA A 84 -4.60 -8.19 -18.29
N ASP A 85 -4.45 -8.85 -19.44
CA ASP A 85 -4.71 -10.27 -19.62
C ASP A 85 -3.40 -10.97 -20.00
N MET A 86 -2.91 -11.86 -19.13
CA MET A 86 -1.60 -12.51 -19.23
C MET A 86 -1.75 -14.02 -19.38
N GLN A 87 -0.95 -14.60 -20.26
CA GLN A 87 -0.76 -16.05 -20.35
C GLN A 87 0.72 -16.36 -20.18
N LEU A 88 1.05 -17.09 -19.13
CA LEU A 88 2.41 -17.25 -18.63
C LEU A 88 2.82 -18.72 -18.63
N ALA A 89 3.98 -19.03 -19.21
CA ALA A 89 4.57 -20.35 -19.27
C ALA A 89 5.48 -20.67 -18.07
N GLN A 90 5.79 -19.68 -17.24
CA GLN A 90 6.56 -19.84 -16.01
C GLN A 90 5.85 -19.16 -14.83
N SER A 91 6.24 -19.53 -13.61
CA SER A 91 5.58 -19.01 -12.40
C SER A 91 6.25 -17.76 -11.84
N GLY A 92 7.58 -17.74 -11.74
CA GLY A 92 8.31 -16.69 -11.04
C GLY A 92 8.86 -15.60 -11.95
N PHE A 93 8.70 -14.35 -11.54
CA PHE A 93 9.14 -13.15 -12.25
C PHE A 93 9.81 -12.17 -11.31
N GLN A 94 10.78 -11.42 -11.84
CA GLN A 94 11.26 -10.21 -11.20
C GLN A 94 10.47 -9.02 -11.71
N LEU A 95 10.16 -8.09 -10.83
CA LEU A 95 9.36 -6.91 -11.14
C LEU A 95 10.05 -5.68 -10.58
N LYS A 96 10.18 -4.64 -11.40
CA LYS A 96 10.79 -3.37 -11.00
C LYS A 96 10.04 -2.22 -11.62
N ALA A 97 9.49 -1.32 -10.80
CA ALA A 97 8.91 -0.08 -11.29
C ALA A 97 10.00 0.80 -11.91
N THR A 98 9.71 1.44 -13.05
CA THR A 98 10.65 2.35 -13.73
C THR A 98 10.59 3.78 -13.21
N SER A 99 9.62 4.08 -12.35
CA SER A 99 9.42 5.38 -11.70
C SER A 99 8.74 5.21 -10.34
N SER A 100 8.71 6.29 -9.55
CA SER A 100 7.94 6.31 -8.31
C SER A 100 6.46 6.11 -8.61
N ARG A 101 5.87 5.08 -8.00
CA ARG A 101 4.45 4.74 -8.08
C ARG A 101 3.69 5.39 -6.93
N ASP A 102 3.85 6.69 -6.70
CA ASP A 102 3.14 7.38 -5.61
C ASP A 102 1.64 7.56 -5.93
N ILE A 103 0.94 6.42 -6.07
CA ILE A 103 -0.41 6.23 -6.57
C ILE A 103 -1.10 5.16 -5.72
N VAL A 104 -2.42 5.26 -5.62
CA VAL A 104 -3.26 4.27 -4.93
C VAL A 104 -3.93 3.38 -5.95
N GLU A 105 -3.72 2.07 -5.85
CA GLU A 105 -4.24 1.07 -6.77
C GLU A 105 -5.45 0.36 -6.17
N LEU A 106 -6.61 0.49 -6.82
CA LEU A 106 -7.73 -0.43 -6.63
C LEU A 106 -7.49 -1.63 -7.52
N ASN A 107 -7.23 -2.77 -6.92
CA ASN A 107 -6.93 -4.02 -7.62
C ASN A 107 -8.16 -4.92 -7.68
N PHE A 108 -8.43 -5.49 -8.85
CA PHE A 108 -9.45 -6.50 -9.10
C PHE A 108 -8.86 -7.67 -9.92
N THR A 109 -8.76 -8.84 -9.32
CA THR A 109 -8.39 -10.08 -10.01
C THR A 109 -9.64 -10.71 -10.61
N LEU A 110 -9.79 -10.63 -11.93
CA LEU A 110 -10.91 -11.21 -12.67
C LEU A 110 -10.68 -12.68 -13.04
N GLY A 111 -9.43 -13.13 -13.01
CA GLY A 111 -9.05 -14.50 -13.35
C GLY A 111 -7.62 -14.80 -12.92
N GLY A 112 -7.37 -16.04 -12.50
CA GLY A 112 -6.04 -16.50 -12.11
C GLY A 112 -5.72 -16.34 -10.63
N SER A 113 -4.46 -16.59 -10.27
CA SER A 113 -3.97 -16.48 -8.89
C SER A 113 -2.47 -16.28 -8.87
N GLY A 114 -2.01 -15.67 -7.78
CA GLY A 114 -0.60 -15.37 -7.62
C GLY A 114 -0.27 -14.67 -6.32
N SER A 115 0.98 -14.25 -6.23
CA SER A 115 1.47 -13.42 -5.15
C SER A 115 2.56 -12.49 -5.63
N PHE A 116 2.81 -11.44 -4.87
CA PHE A 116 3.97 -10.58 -5.08
C PHE A 116 4.61 -10.20 -3.75
N THR A 117 5.90 -9.93 -3.81
CA THR A 117 6.70 -9.47 -2.67
C THR A 117 7.47 -8.23 -3.10
N ASN A 118 7.27 -7.13 -2.40
CA ASN A 118 8.11 -5.95 -2.52
C ASN A 118 9.34 -6.13 -1.63
N ASN A 119 10.51 -6.29 -2.22
CA ASN A 119 11.77 -6.52 -1.50
C ASN A 119 12.26 -5.26 -0.76
N ILE A 120 11.76 -4.08 -1.13
CA ILE A 120 12.11 -2.80 -0.47
C ILE A 120 11.39 -2.68 0.87
N SER A 121 10.06 -2.89 0.88
CA SER A 121 9.26 -2.76 2.10
C SER A 121 9.03 -4.08 2.86
N GLY A 122 9.37 -5.21 2.25
CA GLY A 122 9.02 -6.55 2.75
C GLY A 122 7.53 -6.86 2.65
N PHE A 123 6.75 -6.02 1.97
CA PHE A 123 5.32 -6.20 1.80
C PHE A 123 5.03 -7.40 0.89
N HIS A 124 4.27 -8.36 1.40
CA HIS A 124 3.85 -9.56 0.65
C HIS A 124 2.33 -9.59 0.51
N HIS A 125 1.86 -9.90 -0.69
CA HIS A 125 0.45 -10.00 -1.00
C HIS A 125 0.15 -11.24 -1.84
N ARG A 126 -0.95 -11.93 -1.51
CA ARG A 126 -1.48 -13.04 -2.29
C ARG A 126 -2.89 -12.71 -2.74
N PHE A 127 -3.20 -13.05 -3.99
CA PHE A 127 -4.51 -12.86 -4.59
C PHE A 127 -4.96 -14.12 -5.31
N THR A 128 -6.27 -14.29 -5.41
CA THR A 128 -6.90 -15.37 -6.17
C THR A 128 -8.05 -14.83 -7.02
N ASP A 129 -8.62 -15.70 -7.84
CA ASP A 129 -9.74 -15.41 -8.71
C ASP A 129 -10.89 -14.69 -7.98
N ARG A 130 -11.50 -13.72 -8.68
CA ARG A 130 -12.64 -12.90 -8.24
C ARG A 130 -12.41 -12.20 -6.90
N GLN A 131 -11.19 -11.73 -6.67
CA GLN A 131 -10.84 -10.96 -5.48
C GLN A 131 -10.50 -9.52 -5.79
N HIS A 132 -10.61 -8.66 -4.78
CA HIS A 132 -10.29 -7.26 -4.86
C HIS A 132 -9.61 -6.75 -3.58
N ASN A 133 -8.84 -5.67 -3.71
CA ASN A 133 -8.27 -4.93 -2.59
C ASN A 133 -7.90 -3.49 -3.02
N ILE A 134 -7.50 -2.66 -2.06
CA ILE A 134 -6.85 -1.36 -2.33
C ILE A 134 -5.44 -1.42 -1.78
N LEU A 135 -4.47 -1.04 -2.62
CA LEU A 135 -3.03 -1.16 -2.40
C LEU A 135 -2.39 0.22 -2.54
N TYR A 136 -1.36 0.48 -1.74
CA TYR A 136 -0.50 1.64 -1.89
C TYR A 136 0.95 1.22 -1.67
N ALA A 137 1.82 1.53 -2.62
CA ALA A 137 3.25 1.29 -2.55
C ALA A 137 4.00 2.36 -3.35
N ARG A 138 4.94 3.07 -2.72
CA ARG A 138 5.64 4.21 -3.37
C ARG A 138 6.69 3.77 -4.39
N GLU A 139 7.33 2.65 -4.08
CA GLU A 139 8.38 2.04 -4.88
C GLU A 139 8.10 0.55 -4.93
N PHE A 140 8.42 -0.07 -6.06
CA PHE A 140 8.26 -1.50 -6.22
C PHE A 140 9.51 -2.08 -6.88
N GLU A 141 10.23 -2.89 -6.12
CA GLU A 141 11.25 -3.79 -6.65
C GLU A 141 11.10 -5.12 -5.92
N GLY A 142 10.83 -6.19 -6.65
CA GLY A 142 10.22 -7.35 -6.05
C GLY A 142 10.15 -8.56 -6.95
N THR A 143 9.49 -9.59 -6.44
CA THR A 143 9.16 -10.79 -7.20
C THR A 143 7.66 -10.96 -7.28
N ALA A 144 7.19 -11.59 -8.35
CA ALA A 144 5.83 -12.08 -8.46
C ALA A 144 5.83 -13.57 -8.84
N GLU A 145 4.83 -14.27 -8.32
CA GLU A 145 4.55 -15.66 -8.64
C GLU A 145 3.13 -15.76 -9.17
N TYR A 146 2.99 -16.27 -10.39
CA TYR A 146 1.70 -16.57 -11.01
C TYR A 146 1.57 -18.07 -11.24
N GLY A 147 0.34 -18.58 -11.30
CA GLY A 147 0.10 -19.91 -11.87
C GLY A 147 0.49 -19.96 -13.35
N THR A 148 0.82 -21.14 -13.89
CA THR A 148 1.09 -21.31 -15.34
C THR A 148 -0.15 -21.73 -16.14
N ASN A 149 -1.27 -21.97 -15.45
CA ASN A 149 -2.48 -22.49 -16.07
C ASN A 149 -3.50 -21.38 -16.28
N GLY A 150 -4.06 -21.31 -17.49
CA GLY A 150 -5.11 -20.37 -17.83
C GLY A 150 -4.61 -18.94 -18.07
N VAL A 151 -5.56 -18.00 -18.09
CA VAL A 151 -5.31 -16.57 -18.27
C VAL A 151 -5.40 -15.89 -16.91
N HIS A 152 -4.39 -15.07 -16.59
CA HIS A 152 -4.43 -14.16 -15.44
C HIS A 152 -4.95 -12.81 -15.90
N ALA A 153 -6.06 -12.39 -15.32
CA ALA A 153 -6.85 -11.27 -15.79
C ALA A 153 -6.99 -10.26 -14.67
N HIS A 154 -6.42 -9.07 -14.83
CA HIS A 154 -6.43 -8.00 -13.85
C HIS A 154 -7.17 -6.79 -14.37
N PHE A 155 -7.86 -6.09 -13.49
CA PHE A 155 -8.44 -4.79 -13.73
C PHE A 155 -8.04 -3.89 -12.58
N GLU A 156 -7.42 -2.76 -12.88
CA GLU A 156 -6.80 -1.88 -11.90
C GLU A 156 -7.24 -0.45 -12.15
N ILE A 157 -7.50 0.29 -11.08
CA ILE A 157 -7.73 1.75 -11.14
C ILE A 157 -6.69 2.41 -10.25
N HIS A 158 -5.91 3.30 -10.83
CA HIS A 158 -4.81 3.98 -10.18
C HIS A 158 -5.17 5.43 -9.95
N PHE A 159 -5.33 5.84 -8.70
CA PHE A 159 -5.63 7.21 -8.30
C PHE A 159 -4.35 7.97 -7.96
N ASN A 160 -4.31 9.24 -8.32
CA ASN A 160 -3.34 10.18 -7.76
C ASN A 160 -3.44 10.16 -6.23
N ARG A 161 -2.30 10.09 -5.54
CA ARG A 161 -2.26 10.02 -4.07
C ARG A 161 -2.99 11.18 -3.38
N ASP A 162 -2.67 12.42 -3.75
CA ASP A 162 -3.25 13.59 -3.09
C ASP A 162 -4.74 13.69 -3.34
N TYR A 163 -5.18 13.34 -4.54
CA TYR A 163 -6.59 13.26 -4.87
C TYR A 163 -7.29 12.15 -4.06
N PHE A 164 -6.67 10.96 -3.97
CA PHE A 164 -7.19 9.86 -3.17
C PHE A 164 -7.33 10.26 -1.69
N VAL A 165 -6.29 10.82 -1.07
CA VAL A 165 -6.34 11.24 0.33
C VAL A 165 -7.48 12.22 0.59
N LYS A 166 -7.70 13.19 -0.31
CA LYS A 166 -8.82 14.13 -0.22
C LYS A 166 -10.20 13.46 -0.31
N LEU A 167 -10.37 12.47 -1.18
CA LEU A 167 -11.64 11.74 -1.31
C LEU A 167 -12.05 11.02 -0.02
N PHE A 168 -11.09 10.69 0.85
CA PHE A 168 -11.33 9.88 2.04
C PHE A 168 -11.31 10.66 3.36
N GLU A 169 -11.13 11.98 3.31
CA GLU A 169 -11.43 12.86 4.43
C GLU A 169 -12.92 12.74 4.79
N ASN A 170 -13.26 12.21 5.98
CA ASN A 170 -14.63 11.96 6.46
C ASN A 170 -15.37 10.82 5.74
N SER A 171 -14.66 9.74 5.41
CA SER A 171 -15.25 8.55 4.80
C SER A 171 -15.69 7.52 5.85
N ASN A 172 -15.32 6.25 5.69
CA ASN A 172 -15.55 5.22 6.69
C ASN A 172 -14.25 4.90 7.44
N PRO A 173 -14.32 4.34 8.67
CA PRO A 173 -13.14 4.17 9.52
C PRO A 173 -12.02 3.33 8.89
N ALA A 174 -12.37 2.33 8.08
CA ALA A 174 -11.39 1.48 7.41
C ALA A 174 -10.54 2.28 6.41
N LEU A 175 -11.19 3.16 5.64
CA LEU A 175 -10.52 3.97 4.65
C LEU A 175 -9.84 5.19 5.23
N GLU A 176 -10.38 5.82 6.27
CA GLU A 176 -9.65 6.88 6.99
C GLU A 176 -8.31 6.35 7.53
N LYS A 177 -8.34 5.15 8.13
CA LYS A 177 -7.12 4.48 8.60
C LYS A 177 -6.15 4.18 7.47
N PHE A 178 -6.66 3.74 6.32
CA PHE A 178 -5.83 3.48 5.14
C PHE A 178 -5.26 4.78 4.54
N ALA A 179 -6.10 5.80 4.35
CA ALA A 179 -5.72 7.12 3.87
C ALA A 179 -4.65 7.77 4.76
N GLY A 180 -4.71 7.59 6.08
CA GLY A 180 -3.65 8.03 6.99
C GLY A 180 -2.28 7.37 6.71
N LYS A 181 -2.27 6.08 6.35
CA LYS A 181 -1.02 5.38 5.93
C LYS A 181 -0.54 5.87 4.57
N VAL A 182 -1.46 6.08 3.62
CA VAL A 182 -1.17 6.65 2.30
C VAL A 182 -0.58 8.06 2.43
N ALA A 183 -1.18 8.91 3.26
CA ALA A 183 -0.68 10.25 3.57
C ALA A 183 0.71 10.21 4.21
N ALA A 184 1.01 9.20 5.03
CA ALA A 184 2.33 8.98 5.62
C ALA A 184 3.36 8.34 4.67
N GLY A 185 2.99 7.97 3.44
CA GLY A 185 3.88 7.27 2.51
C GLY A 185 4.19 5.82 2.93
N GLN A 186 3.31 5.18 3.71
CA GLN A 186 3.53 3.83 4.20
C GLN A 186 2.88 2.79 3.28
N ASP A 187 3.72 1.91 2.71
CA ASP A 187 3.28 0.74 1.96
C ASP A 187 2.25 -0.07 2.75
N SER A 188 1.06 -0.26 2.19
CA SER A 188 -0.04 -0.90 2.88
C SER A 188 -1.15 -1.38 1.94
N MET A 189 -2.03 -2.20 2.50
CA MET A 189 -3.32 -2.54 1.91
C MET A 189 -4.45 -2.08 2.83
N ALA A 190 -5.60 -1.74 2.25
CA ALA A 190 -6.78 -1.31 3.00
C ALA A 190 -7.45 -2.49 3.74
N GLY A 191 -7.65 -3.63 3.07
CA GLY A 191 -8.12 -4.86 3.72
C GLY A 191 -6.96 -5.65 4.35
N ILE A 192 -7.21 -6.41 5.43
CA ILE A 192 -6.21 -7.34 6.02
C ILE A 192 -5.90 -8.50 5.05
N LYS A 193 -6.83 -8.79 4.14
CA LYS A 193 -6.73 -9.77 3.06
C LYS A 193 -7.56 -9.26 1.88
N SER A 194 -7.33 -9.80 0.69
CA SER A 194 -8.22 -9.57 -0.45
C SER A 194 -9.61 -10.17 -0.17
N LEU A 195 -10.64 -9.46 -0.62
CA LEU A 195 -12.04 -9.83 -0.43
C LEU A 195 -12.63 -10.30 -1.76
N THR A 196 -13.67 -11.14 -1.70
CA THR A 196 -14.40 -11.55 -2.90
C THR A 196 -15.16 -10.37 -3.49
N MET A 197 -15.07 -10.22 -4.81
CA MET A 197 -15.84 -9.21 -5.55
C MET A 197 -17.34 -9.45 -5.44
N THR A 198 -18.11 -8.36 -5.32
CA THR A 198 -19.57 -8.44 -5.37
C THR A 198 -20.06 -8.47 -6.82
N PRO A 199 -21.29 -8.96 -7.08
CA PRO A 199 -21.89 -8.89 -8.42
C PRO A 199 -21.95 -7.46 -8.98
N GLU A 200 -22.15 -6.46 -8.13
CA GLU A 200 -22.18 -5.05 -8.52
C GLU A 200 -20.81 -4.57 -8.98
N MET A 201 -19.71 -5.04 -8.37
CA MET A 201 -18.35 -4.75 -8.83
C MET A 201 -18.11 -5.33 -10.22
N HIS A 202 -18.50 -6.59 -10.45
CA HIS A 202 -18.41 -7.21 -11.77
C HIS A 202 -19.20 -6.42 -12.81
N ALA A 203 -20.46 -6.09 -12.53
CA ALA A 203 -21.31 -5.30 -13.42
C ALA A 203 -20.74 -3.90 -13.69
N CYS A 204 -20.02 -3.30 -12.73
CA CYS A 204 -19.41 -1.99 -12.90
C CYS A 204 -18.19 -2.06 -13.83
N ILE A 205 -17.33 -3.07 -13.67
CA ILE A 205 -16.19 -3.32 -14.57
C ILE A 205 -16.68 -3.60 -15.99
N ASP A 206 -17.75 -4.38 -16.14
CA ASP A 206 -18.35 -4.66 -17.44
C ASP A 206 -18.88 -3.39 -18.10
N LYS A 207 -19.50 -2.48 -17.33
CA LYS A 207 -19.98 -1.17 -17.83
C LYS A 207 -18.83 -0.25 -18.23
N ILE A 208 -17.72 -0.25 -17.49
CA ILE A 208 -16.52 0.51 -17.87
C ILE A 208 -15.99 0.01 -19.20
N THR A 209 -15.89 -1.31 -19.35
CA THR A 209 -15.33 -1.95 -20.54
C THR A 209 -16.26 -1.85 -21.75
N ASN A 210 -17.56 -2.02 -21.53
CA ASN A 210 -18.59 -2.16 -22.56
C ASN A 210 -19.67 -1.09 -22.36
N ASN A 211 -19.48 0.09 -22.96
CA ASN A 211 -20.48 1.15 -22.99
C ASN A 211 -20.51 1.84 -24.36
N PRO A 212 -21.67 2.40 -24.77
CA PRO A 212 -21.83 3.03 -26.08
C PRO A 212 -21.39 4.49 -26.12
N TYR A 213 -20.96 5.06 -25.00
CA TYR A 213 -20.62 6.47 -24.92
C TYR A 213 -19.28 6.76 -25.59
N THR A 214 -19.14 7.97 -26.13
CA THR A 214 -17.92 8.48 -26.74
C THR A 214 -17.59 9.89 -26.22
N GLY A 215 -16.36 10.34 -26.44
CA GLY A 215 -15.91 11.68 -26.04
C GLY A 215 -16.13 11.99 -24.56
N MET A 216 -16.58 13.21 -24.25
CA MET A 216 -16.79 13.66 -22.87
C MET A 216 -17.82 12.82 -22.11
N LEU A 217 -18.87 12.32 -22.78
CA LEU A 217 -19.85 11.44 -22.13
C LEU A 217 -19.22 10.10 -21.70
N ARG A 218 -18.31 9.54 -22.52
CA ARG A 218 -17.55 8.33 -22.14
C ARG A 218 -16.67 8.60 -20.94
N GLN A 219 -15.95 9.71 -20.94
CA GLN A 219 -15.12 10.12 -19.83
C GLN A 219 -15.93 10.24 -18.53
N MET A 220 -17.02 11.03 -18.54
CA MET A 220 -17.88 11.20 -17.37
C MET A 220 -18.46 9.87 -16.90
N TYR A 221 -18.90 9.02 -17.84
CA TYR A 221 -19.48 7.72 -17.52
C TYR A 221 -18.45 6.80 -16.87
N VAL A 222 -17.27 6.64 -17.47
CA VAL A 222 -16.20 5.79 -16.94
C VAL A 222 -15.72 6.31 -15.59
N GLN A 223 -15.49 7.63 -15.44
CA GLN A 223 -15.13 8.24 -14.16
C GLN A 223 -16.18 7.96 -13.08
N SER A 224 -17.47 8.09 -13.40
CA SER A 224 -18.56 7.78 -12.45
C SER A 224 -18.48 6.33 -11.97
N LYS A 225 -18.15 5.39 -12.86
CA LYS A 225 -18.01 3.97 -12.54
C LYS A 225 -16.75 3.67 -11.74
N CYS A 226 -15.67 4.41 -11.93
CA CYS A 226 -14.50 4.33 -11.05
C CYS A 226 -14.84 4.74 -9.61
N TYR A 227 -15.63 5.80 -9.42
CA TYR A 227 -16.11 6.20 -8.09
C TYR A 227 -17.10 5.19 -7.50
N ASP A 228 -17.98 4.59 -8.32
CA ASP A 228 -18.85 3.50 -7.89
C ASP A 228 -18.02 2.31 -7.39
N LEU A 229 -17.00 1.88 -8.14
CA LEU A 229 -16.12 0.78 -7.75
C LEU A 229 -15.36 1.07 -6.46
N LEU A 230 -14.84 2.29 -6.34
CA LEU A 230 -14.18 2.74 -5.12
C LEU A 230 -15.14 2.68 -3.92
N THR A 231 -16.38 3.14 -4.09
CA THR A 231 -17.43 3.08 -3.05
C THR A 231 -17.82 1.66 -2.69
N LEU A 232 -17.92 0.76 -3.67
CA LEU A 232 -18.21 -0.66 -3.41
C LEU A 232 -17.06 -1.33 -2.66
N GLN A 233 -15.81 -1.06 -3.03
CA GLN A 233 -14.65 -1.60 -2.33
C GLN A 233 -14.56 -1.05 -0.90
N ALA A 234 -14.77 0.25 -0.75
CA ALA A 234 -14.85 0.97 0.50
C ALA A 234 -15.80 0.27 1.49
N GLU A 235 -17.02 -0.02 1.05
CA GLU A 235 -18.05 -0.66 1.89
C GLU A 235 -17.72 -2.13 2.18
N SER A 236 -17.24 -2.88 1.18
CA SER A 236 -16.81 -4.28 1.35
C SER A 236 -15.68 -4.39 2.40
N ILE A 237 -14.67 -3.50 2.28
CA ILE A 237 -13.54 -3.43 3.20
C ILE A 237 -14.01 -2.98 4.58
N ASN A 238 -14.88 -1.99 4.70
CA ASN A 238 -15.41 -1.53 5.98
C ASN A 238 -16.25 -2.61 6.69
N ALA A 239 -17.09 -3.33 5.95
CA ALA A 239 -17.84 -4.46 6.48
C ALA A 239 -16.92 -5.59 6.96
N ALA A 240 -15.83 -5.87 6.25
CA ALA A 240 -14.81 -6.81 6.69
C ALA A 240 -13.97 -6.27 7.87
N PHE A 241 -13.70 -4.97 7.90
CA PHE A 241 -13.00 -4.27 8.97
C PHE A 241 -13.76 -4.37 10.28
N GLY A 242 -15.08 -4.13 10.27
CA GLY A 242 -15.94 -4.30 11.45
C GLY A 242 -16.01 -5.75 11.96
N LYS A 243 -15.87 -6.74 11.07
CA LYS A 243 -15.82 -8.17 11.44
C LYS A 243 -14.43 -8.66 11.88
N SER A 244 -13.37 -7.99 11.42
CA SER A 244 -11.97 -8.36 11.65
C SER A 244 -11.26 -7.51 12.71
N MET A 245 -11.86 -6.41 13.16
CA MET A 245 -11.46 -5.81 14.42
C MET A 245 -11.65 -6.88 15.49
N PRO A 246 -10.61 -7.26 16.26
CA PRO A 246 -10.88 -7.95 17.52
C PRO A 246 -11.91 -7.09 18.23
N LYS A 247 -13.07 -7.66 18.60
CA LYS A 247 -14.09 -6.97 19.41
C LYS A 247 -13.32 -6.12 20.41
N THR A 248 -13.51 -4.80 20.40
CA THR A 248 -12.76 -3.87 21.26
C THR A 248 -12.64 -4.53 22.62
N VAL A 249 -11.39 -4.74 23.03
CA VAL A 249 -11.14 -5.48 24.26
C VAL A 249 -11.42 -4.56 25.45
N LEU A 250 -11.45 -3.24 25.19
CA LEU A 250 -11.75 -2.17 26.10
C LEU A 250 -13.22 -1.76 25.96
N LYS A 251 -14.11 -2.55 26.55
CA LYS A 251 -15.56 -2.41 26.34
C LYS A 251 -16.19 -1.27 27.12
N ASN A 252 -15.49 -0.74 28.12
CA ASN A 252 -15.99 0.30 29.02
C ASN A 252 -14.82 1.19 29.50
N ALA A 253 -15.17 2.26 30.22
CA ALA A 253 -14.19 3.20 30.77
C ALA A 253 -13.18 2.52 31.69
N TYR A 254 -13.63 1.59 32.54
CA TYR A 254 -12.78 0.82 33.46
C TYR A 254 -11.68 0.05 32.72
N ASP A 255 -12.02 -0.64 31.62
CA ASP A 255 -11.02 -1.37 30.84
C ASP A 255 -9.94 -0.42 30.29
N LYS A 256 -10.33 0.78 29.83
CA LYS A 256 -9.39 1.78 29.33
C LYS A 256 -8.51 2.34 30.45
N GLU A 257 -9.09 2.65 31.60
CA GLU A 257 -8.39 3.11 32.80
C GLU A 257 -7.37 2.07 33.28
N CYS A 258 -7.71 0.78 33.28
CA CYS A 258 -6.77 -0.30 33.59
C CYS A 258 -5.53 -0.28 32.66
N ILE A 259 -5.73 -0.10 31.35
CA ILE A 259 -4.61 -0.08 30.40
C ILE A 259 -3.78 1.19 30.54
N GLN A 260 -4.41 2.33 30.81
CA GLN A 260 -3.71 3.59 31.08
C GLN A 260 -2.89 3.49 32.36
N TYR A 261 -3.47 2.97 33.45
CA TYR A 261 -2.76 2.72 34.70
C TYR A 261 -1.62 1.72 34.52
N ALA A 262 -1.81 0.65 33.72
CA ALA A 262 -0.73 -0.26 33.38
C ALA A 262 0.42 0.43 32.65
N GLN A 263 0.12 1.36 31.75
CA GLN A 263 1.12 2.15 31.03
C GLN A 263 1.87 3.07 31.99
N GLU A 264 1.18 3.77 32.88
CA GLU A 264 1.79 4.66 33.86
C GLU A 264 2.70 3.88 34.80
N TYR A 265 2.21 2.77 35.35
CA TYR A 265 2.98 1.91 36.23
C TYR A 265 4.23 1.36 35.53
N LEU A 266 4.09 0.93 34.27
CA LEU A 266 5.19 0.40 33.47
C LEU A 266 6.28 1.44 33.21
N LEU A 267 5.91 2.71 33.00
CA LEU A 267 6.87 3.80 32.83
C LEU A 267 7.55 4.20 34.15
N GLN A 268 6.81 4.21 35.26
CA GLN A 268 7.37 4.49 36.59
C GLN A 268 8.38 3.41 37.03
N HIS A 269 8.18 2.16 36.60
CA HIS A 269 9.03 1.02 36.94
C HIS A 269 9.88 0.56 35.75
N ALA A 270 10.26 1.48 34.85
CA ALA A 270 10.98 1.14 33.63
C ALA A 270 12.33 0.43 33.87
N ASP A 271 12.98 0.70 34.99
CA ASP A 271 14.30 0.14 35.33
C ASP A 271 14.20 -1.34 35.75
N ALA A 272 13.09 -1.73 36.37
CA ALA A 272 12.77 -3.09 36.79
C ALA A 272 11.30 -3.42 36.47
N PRO A 273 10.95 -3.59 35.19
CA PRO A 273 9.55 -3.71 34.80
C PRO A 273 8.96 -5.03 35.28
N PRO A 274 7.69 -5.05 35.75
CA PRO A 274 7.02 -6.29 36.12
C PRO A 274 6.87 -7.20 34.89
N SER A 275 6.77 -8.51 35.14
CA SER A 275 6.34 -9.45 34.10
C SER A 275 4.94 -9.08 33.61
N LEU A 276 4.58 -9.55 32.41
CA LEU A 276 3.27 -9.28 31.82
C LEU A 276 2.11 -9.71 32.74
N THR A 277 2.26 -10.85 33.41
CA THR A 277 1.25 -11.38 34.33
C THR A 277 1.11 -10.50 35.57
N GLN A 278 2.24 -10.08 36.16
CA GLN A 278 2.23 -9.15 37.30
C GLN A 278 1.62 -7.81 36.92
N LEU A 279 1.98 -7.25 35.76
CA LEU A 279 1.43 -5.98 35.28
C LEU A 279 -0.09 -6.06 35.08
N ALA A 280 -0.59 -7.18 34.55
CA ALA A 280 -2.03 -7.38 34.41
C ALA A 280 -2.73 -7.38 35.78
N THR A 281 -2.18 -8.09 36.76
CA THR A 281 -2.70 -8.11 38.14
C THR A 281 -2.67 -6.72 38.77
N ILE A 282 -1.55 -5.99 38.67
CA ILE A 282 -1.40 -4.64 39.20
C ILE A 282 -2.45 -3.69 38.60
N ALA A 283 -2.70 -3.83 37.30
CA ALA A 283 -3.64 -3.00 36.58
C ALA A 283 -5.12 -3.43 36.71
N GLY A 284 -5.43 -4.44 37.52
CA GLY A 284 -6.80 -4.91 37.70
C GLY A 284 -7.41 -5.54 36.43
N THR A 285 -6.57 -6.14 35.58
CA THR A 285 -6.99 -6.75 34.31
C THR A 285 -6.34 -8.13 34.10
N ASN A 286 -6.54 -8.74 32.92
CA ASN A 286 -5.89 -10.00 32.55
C ASN A 286 -4.90 -9.82 31.39
N THR A 287 -4.00 -10.78 31.20
CA THR A 287 -2.92 -10.69 30.20
C THR A 287 -3.44 -10.59 28.76
N PHE A 288 -4.61 -11.17 28.46
CA PHE A 288 -5.26 -11.05 27.16
C PHE A 288 -5.72 -9.60 26.91
N LYS A 289 -6.45 -9.02 27.88
CA LYS A 289 -6.91 -7.63 27.84
C LYS A 289 -5.75 -6.65 27.81
N LEU A 290 -4.70 -6.91 28.58
CA LEU A 290 -3.51 -6.09 28.61
C LEU A 290 -2.78 -6.05 27.25
N LYS A 291 -2.49 -7.21 26.65
CA LYS A 291 -1.80 -7.29 25.34
C LYS A 291 -2.59 -6.59 24.25
N ASN A 292 -3.89 -6.87 24.17
CA ASN A 292 -4.73 -6.34 23.11
C ASN A 292 -5.07 -4.86 23.35
N GLY A 293 -5.29 -4.46 24.61
CA GLY A 293 -5.52 -3.08 25.00
C GLY A 293 -4.32 -2.18 24.69
N PHE A 294 -3.08 -2.63 24.90
CA PHE A 294 -1.89 -1.87 24.48
C PHE A 294 -1.80 -1.71 22.96
N LYS A 295 -2.15 -2.76 22.19
CA LYS A 295 -2.23 -2.65 20.74
C LYS A 295 -3.36 -1.71 20.29
N GLU A 296 -4.48 -1.70 21.02
CA GLU A 296 -5.65 -0.87 20.70
C GLU A 296 -5.41 0.61 21.03
N LEU A 297 -4.85 0.94 22.20
CA LEU A 297 -4.63 2.32 22.64
C LEU A 297 -3.31 2.93 22.13
N TYR A 298 -2.26 2.12 22.01
CA TYR A 298 -0.90 2.62 21.72
C TYR A 298 -0.30 2.06 20.43
N ASN A 299 -1.05 1.23 19.69
CA ASN A 299 -0.58 0.54 18.48
C ASN A 299 0.78 -0.16 18.65
N ASN A 300 1.05 -0.64 19.87
CA ASN A 300 2.33 -1.25 20.24
C ASN A 300 2.09 -2.42 21.21
N THR A 301 3.09 -3.29 21.36
CA THR A 301 3.08 -4.29 22.43
C THR A 301 3.46 -3.65 23.76
N VAL A 302 3.08 -4.25 24.89
CA VAL A 302 3.41 -3.75 26.24
C VAL A 302 4.90 -3.41 26.38
N PHE A 303 5.79 -4.36 26.06
CA PHE A 303 7.23 -4.14 26.17
C PHE A 303 7.83 -3.41 24.97
N GLY A 304 7.17 -3.44 23.80
CA GLY A 304 7.55 -2.58 22.68
C GLY A 304 7.38 -1.10 23.02
N TYR A 305 6.28 -0.75 23.70
CA TYR A 305 6.00 0.59 24.20
C TYR A 305 7.04 1.04 25.23
N LEU A 306 7.39 0.16 26.18
CA LEU A 306 8.44 0.44 27.16
C LEU A 306 9.80 0.68 26.47
N ASN A 307 10.17 -0.16 25.51
CA ASN A 307 11.43 -0.02 24.78
C ASN A 307 11.50 1.30 24.00
N GLU A 308 10.40 1.71 23.37
CA GLU A 308 10.29 2.98 22.67
C GLU A 308 10.48 4.17 23.64
N ALA A 309 9.85 4.12 24.82
CA ALA A 309 10.02 5.13 25.86
C ALA A 309 11.47 5.19 26.39
N LYS A 310 12.11 4.04 26.59
CA LYS A 310 13.53 3.94 26.98
C LYS A 310 14.45 4.56 25.93
N LEU A 311 14.23 4.25 24.65
CA LEU A 311 15.00 4.81 23.55
C LEU A 311 14.82 6.32 23.42
N LYS A 312 13.61 6.84 23.67
CA LYS A 312 13.36 8.28 23.71
C LYS A 312 14.19 8.96 24.80
N ARG A 313 14.17 8.44 26.02
CA ARG A 313 15.01 8.92 27.14
C ARG A 313 16.51 8.81 26.82
N SER A 314 16.92 7.75 26.13
CA SER A 314 18.32 7.55 25.73
C SER A 314 18.87 8.69 24.87
N LYS A 315 18.03 9.25 23.99
CA LYS A 315 18.42 10.34 23.10
C LYS A 315 18.76 11.61 23.89
N ASP A 316 17.99 11.90 24.94
CA ASP A 316 18.22 13.07 25.79
C ASP A 316 19.49 12.89 26.64
N LEU A 317 19.71 11.68 27.17
CA LEU A 317 20.94 11.36 27.91
C LEU A 317 22.19 11.43 27.03
N LEU A 318 22.11 10.95 25.79
CA LEU A 318 23.23 11.02 24.84
C LEU A 318 23.57 12.48 24.49
N ARG A 319 22.56 13.32 24.26
CA ARG A 319 22.75 14.77 24.04
C ARG A 319 23.31 15.51 25.24
N ALA A 320 23.01 15.05 26.45
CA ALA A 320 23.61 15.54 27.68
C ALA A 320 25.06 15.07 27.89
N GLY A 321 25.64 14.32 26.93
CA GLY A 321 27.04 13.89 26.95
C GLY A 321 27.29 12.58 27.70
N ILE A 322 26.27 11.95 28.28
CA ILE A 322 26.41 10.70 29.05
C ILE A 322 27.03 9.59 28.18
N ALA A 323 27.90 8.77 28.77
CA ALA A 323 28.58 7.70 28.04
C ALA A 323 27.59 6.69 27.48
N ILE A 324 27.77 6.26 26.23
CA ILE A 324 26.89 5.26 25.59
C ILE A 324 26.75 3.99 26.46
N LYS A 325 27.85 3.59 27.12
CA LYS A 325 27.87 2.47 28.06
C LYS A 325 27.00 2.72 29.29
N GLU A 326 27.04 3.92 29.85
CA GLU A 326 26.22 4.33 30.99
C GLU A 326 24.75 4.44 30.60
N VAL A 327 24.44 5.01 29.43
CA VAL A 327 23.07 5.06 28.90
C VAL A 327 22.50 3.66 28.71
N ALA A 328 23.25 2.73 28.12
CA ALA A 328 22.83 1.35 27.95
C ALA A 328 22.55 0.67 29.31
N SER A 329 23.41 0.90 30.30
CA SER A 329 23.25 0.36 31.65
C SER A 329 22.04 0.95 32.38
N GLN A 330 21.84 2.27 32.33
CA GLN A 330 20.72 2.96 32.98
C GLN A 330 19.37 2.52 32.42
N LEU A 331 19.31 2.13 31.14
CA LEU A 331 18.09 1.68 30.50
C LEU A 331 17.85 0.17 30.63
N GLY A 332 18.75 -0.54 31.31
CA GLY A 332 18.64 -1.98 31.57
C GLY A 332 18.91 -2.87 30.36
N TYR A 333 19.75 -2.42 29.41
CA TYR A 333 20.22 -3.30 28.33
C TYR A 333 21.34 -4.21 28.83
N SER A 334 21.27 -5.50 28.46
CA SER A 334 22.29 -6.50 28.83
C SER A 334 23.67 -6.25 28.21
N SER A 335 23.72 -5.48 27.11
CA SER A 335 24.98 -5.02 26.51
C SER A 335 24.81 -3.73 25.72
N VAL A 336 25.92 -3.01 25.55
CA VAL A 336 25.99 -1.82 24.68
C VAL A 336 25.62 -2.15 23.23
N GLN A 337 25.93 -3.36 22.78
CA GLN A 337 25.62 -3.82 21.43
C GLN A 337 24.10 -3.98 21.21
N HIS A 338 23.39 -4.53 22.20
CA HIS A 338 21.92 -4.63 22.15
C HIS A 338 21.26 -3.27 22.15
N PHE A 339 21.74 -2.35 23.00
CA PHE A 339 21.27 -0.95 22.99
C PHE A 339 21.51 -0.30 21.62
N SER A 340 22.73 -0.39 21.08
CA SER A 340 23.10 0.27 19.83
C SER A 340 22.28 -0.25 18.64
N THR A 341 22.04 -1.56 18.57
CA THR A 341 21.17 -2.18 17.57
C THR A 341 19.73 -1.69 17.68
N ALA A 342 19.17 -1.66 18.90
CA ALA A 342 17.81 -1.18 19.14
C ALA A 342 17.66 0.32 18.80
N PHE A 343 18.64 1.13 19.17
CA PHE A 343 18.68 2.56 18.88
C PHE A 343 18.75 2.83 17.38
N LYS A 344 19.65 2.14 16.66
CA LYS A 344 19.77 2.27 15.20
C LYS A 344 18.50 1.82 14.49
N LYS A 345 17.86 0.75 14.96
CA LYS A 345 16.58 0.27 14.41
C LYS A 345 15.48 1.32 14.56
N GLN A 346 15.44 2.06 15.68
CA GLN A 346 14.41 3.07 15.93
C GLN A 346 14.66 4.39 15.19
N TYR A 347 15.91 4.85 15.11
CA TYR A 347 16.23 6.21 14.63
C TYR A 347 16.98 6.25 13.30
N GLY A 348 17.42 5.11 12.76
CA GLY A 348 18.17 5.04 11.49
C GLY A 348 19.66 5.36 11.61
N PHE A 349 20.13 5.86 12.76
CA PHE A 349 21.54 6.18 13.04
C PHE A 349 21.99 5.62 14.39
N THR A 350 23.30 5.52 14.60
CA THR A 350 23.89 4.93 15.82
C THR A 350 23.87 5.89 17.01
N PRO A 351 23.92 5.40 18.26
CA PRO A 351 24.06 6.26 19.44
C PRO A 351 25.26 7.22 19.38
N ALA A 352 26.35 6.80 18.74
CA ALA A 352 27.54 7.64 18.57
C ALA A 352 27.30 8.84 17.65
N GLN A 353 26.43 8.69 16.66
CA GLN A 353 25.99 9.79 15.78
C GLN A 353 24.93 10.68 16.43
N ALA A 354 24.34 10.25 17.56
CA ALA A 354 23.30 10.97 18.28
C ALA A 354 23.85 11.90 19.38
N ARG A 355 25.10 11.68 19.78
CA ARG A 355 25.92 12.60 20.58
C ARG A 355 26.33 13.76 19.69
#